data_AF-A0A381S9W4-F1
#
_entry.id   AF-A0A381S9W4-F1
#
_cell.length_a   1.000
_cell.length_b   1.000
_cell.length_c   1.000
_cell.angle_alpha   90.00
_cell.angle_beta   90.00
_cell.angle_gamma   90.00
#
_symmetry.space_group_name_H-M   'P 1'
#
loop_
_entity.id
_entity.type
_entity.pdbx_description
1 polymer ?
#
loop_
_entity_poly.entity_id
_entity_poly.type
_entity_poly.pdbx_seq_one_letter_code
_entity_poly.pdbx_strand_id
1 'polypeptide(L)'
;MNKVFIYLLFFFLLISCFNNSKKNDLISKSIDYDKLNSFVQDSLPSLLILNENFDQIFNLWEGVKTIESTSKIMSSDPRTLPFFLESLKLEVGKINDKQIPGKLNVPQVIGRFRVYKTEVLKINSNKIDLGNIQLFKKNLKKITISYNALISMMNKIAKESLESNNNAETVEVK
;
A
#
# COMPACT_ATOMS: atom_id res chain seq x y z
N MET A 1 79.00 -19.74 5.40
CA MET A 1 77.91 -19.20 4.56
C MET A 1 76.51 -19.74 4.89
N ASN A 2 76.29 -20.48 6.00
CA ASN A 2 74.97 -21.09 6.28
C ASN A 2 74.07 -20.30 7.25
N LYS A 3 74.60 -19.33 8.00
CA LYS A 3 73.78 -18.55 8.96
C LYS A 3 72.91 -17.51 8.27
N VAL A 4 73.38 -16.89 7.20
CA VAL A 4 72.63 -15.87 6.43
C VAL A 4 71.41 -16.47 5.73
N PHE A 5 71.54 -17.69 5.19
CA PHE A 5 70.42 -18.41 4.57
C PHE A 5 69.31 -18.78 5.57
N ILE A 6 69.66 -19.07 6.83
CA ILE A 6 68.68 -19.38 7.88
C ILE A 6 67.88 -18.13 8.29
N TYR A 7 68.53 -16.97 8.37
CA TYR A 7 67.84 -15.70 8.64
C TYR A 7 66.93 -15.28 7.48
N LEU A 8 67.33 -15.56 6.23
CA LEU A 8 66.50 -15.28 5.06
C LEU A 8 65.23 -16.17 5.04
N LEU A 9 65.36 -17.45 5.43
CA LEU A 9 64.24 -18.38 5.51
C LEU A 9 63.20 -17.98 6.57
N PHE A 10 63.66 -17.43 7.70
CA PHE A 10 62.77 -16.90 8.75
C PHE A 10 62.04 -15.61 8.32
N PHE A 11 62.64 -14.80 7.45
CA PHE A 11 62.02 -13.56 6.97
C PHE A 11 60.86 -13.83 5.99
N PHE A 12 60.95 -14.90 5.18
CA PHE A 12 59.88 -15.31 4.27
C PHE A 12 58.65 -15.91 4.97
N LEU A 13 58.79 -16.41 6.21
CA LEU A 13 57.67 -16.95 6.99
C LEU A 13 56.79 -15.86 7.62
N LEU A 14 57.24 -14.60 7.68
CA LEU A 14 56.48 -13.48 8.25
C LEU A 14 55.60 -12.73 7.23
N ILE A 15 55.71 -13.06 5.94
CA ILE A 15 54.94 -12.40 4.86
C ILE A 15 53.66 -13.20 4.52
N SER A 16 53.51 -14.42 5.04
CA SER A 16 52.30 -15.22 4.83
C SER A 16 51.19 -14.80 5.78
N CYS A 17 50.11 -14.29 5.20
CA CYS A 17 48.83 -13.92 5.83
C CYS A 17 48.75 -12.54 6.50
N PHE A 18 48.90 -11.47 5.72
CA PHE A 18 47.98 -10.33 5.87
C PHE A 18 47.06 -10.27 4.66
N ASN A 19 46.18 -11.28 4.54
CA ASN A 19 44.95 -11.05 3.80
C ASN A 19 44.15 -10.07 4.65
N ASN A 20 44.27 -8.79 4.32
CA ASN A 20 43.24 -7.83 4.63
C ASN A 20 42.05 -8.20 3.74
N SER A 21 41.41 -9.34 4.05
CA SER A 21 40.01 -9.50 3.71
C SER A 21 39.36 -8.37 4.49
N LYS A 22 39.20 -7.21 3.83
CA LYS A 22 38.00 -6.44 4.04
C LYS A 22 36.92 -7.50 3.97
N LYS A 23 36.39 -7.88 5.14
CA LYS A 23 35.03 -8.35 5.19
C LYS A 23 34.29 -7.20 4.52
N ASN A 24 34.10 -7.31 3.22
CA ASN A 24 32.89 -6.82 2.63
C ASN A 24 31.87 -7.63 3.40
N ASP A 25 31.49 -7.12 4.57
CA ASP A 25 30.17 -7.35 5.09
C ASP A 25 29.31 -6.83 3.94
N LEU A 26 29.04 -7.73 2.99
CA LEU A 26 27.79 -7.77 2.28
C LEU A 26 26.79 -8.00 3.41
N ILE A 27 26.56 -6.97 4.23
CA ILE A 27 25.30 -6.77 4.88
C ILE A 27 24.38 -6.78 3.68
N SER A 28 23.76 -7.93 3.41
CA SER A 28 22.58 -7.97 2.57
C SER A 28 21.66 -7.01 3.31
N LYS A 29 21.61 -5.76 2.86
CA LYS A 29 20.77 -4.75 3.49
C LYS A 29 19.36 -5.25 3.23
N SER A 30 18.83 -6.01 4.18
CA SER A 30 17.44 -6.42 4.16
C SER A 30 16.60 -5.17 4.32
N ILE A 31 15.32 -5.28 3.96
CA ILE A 31 14.39 -4.20 4.24
C ILE A 31 14.39 -3.92 5.74
N ASP A 32 14.50 -2.64 6.07
CA ASP A 32 14.28 -2.13 7.41
C ASP A 32 12.77 -2.02 7.62
N TYR A 33 12.18 -3.07 8.20
CA TYR A 33 10.74 -3.17 8.41
C TYR A 33 10.22 -2.19 9.47
N ASP A 34 11.06 -1.77 10.41
CA ASP A 34 10.71 -0.74 11.39
C ASP A 34 10.54 0.61 10.70
N LYS A 35 11.46 0.99 9.80
CA LYS A 35 11.30 2.19 8.96
C LYS A 35 10.16 2.10 7.96
N LEU A 36 9.76 0.90 7.56
CA LEU A 36 8.55 0.72 6.76
C LEU A 36 7.30 0.93 7.62
N ASN A 37 7.30 0.40 8.85
CA ASN A 37 6.22 0.61 9.81
C ASN A 37 6.02 2.09 10.13
N SER A 38 7.08 2.81 10.51
CA SER A 38 7.01 4.24 10.79
C SER A 38 6.52 5.03 9.58
N PHE A 39 6.91 4.64 8.36
CA PHE A 39 6.35 5.27 7.16
C PHE A 39 4.84 5.05 7.04
N VAL A 40 4.36 3.83 7.26
CA VAL A 40 2.92 3.50 7.20
C VAL A 40 2.15 4.31 8.24
N GLN A 41 2.64 4.39 9.48
CA GLN A 41 1.96 5.08 10.58
C GLN A 41 2.05 6.61 10.47
N ASP A 42 3.23 7.15 10.15
CA ASP A 42 3.52 8.57 10.32
C ASP A 42 3.41 9.36 9.00
N SER A 43 3.58 8.71 7.85
CA SER A 43 3.70 9.40 6.55
C SER A 43 2.51 9.20 5.62
N LEU A 44 1.67 8.18 5.85
CA LEU A 44 0.45 7.99 5.09
C LEU A 44 -0.68 8.87 5.66
N PRO A 45 -1.51 9.49 4.81
CA PRO A 45 -2.73 10.13 5.27
C PRO A 45 -3.63 9.14 6.03
N SER A 46 -4.32 9.61 7.08
CA SER A 46 -5.34 8.81 7.75
C SER A 46 -6.40 8.34 6.77
N LEU A 47 -6.73 7.05 6.80
CA LEU A 47 -7.72 6.46 5.90
C LEU A 47 -9.13 6.84 6.36
N LEU A 48 -9.94 7.34 5.44
CA LEU A 48 -11.35 7.65 5.69
C LEU A 48 -12.17 6.36 5.78
N ILE A 49 -13.27 6.43 6.53
CA ILE A 49 -14.26 5.35 6.65
C ILE A 49 -15.56 5.74 5.93
N LEU A 50 -16.30 4.73 5.47
CA LEU A 50 -17.67 4.94 5.02
C LEU A 50 -18.52 5.34 6.23
N ASN A 51 -19.47 6.24 6.01
CA ASN A 51 -20.36 6.69 7.06
C ASN A 51 -21.48 5.66 7.24
N GLU A 52 -21.47 4.97 8.37
CA GLU A 52 -22.39 3.87 8.72
C GLU A 52 -23.87 4.26 8.60
N ASN A 53 -24.20 5.55 8.76
CA ASN A 53 -25.57 6.06 8.55
C ASN A 53 -26.09 5.84 7.12
N PHE A 54 -25.22 5.53 6.17
CA PHE A 54 -25.54 5.33 4.76
C PHE A 54 -25.33 3.87 4.29
N ASP A 55 -25.21 2.91 5.21
CA ASP A 55 -24.97 1.50 4.90
C ASP A 55 -25.99 0.89 3.94
N GLN A 56 -27.25 1.33 4.00
CA GLN A 56 -28.30 0.91 3.07
C GLN A 56 -27.96 1.20 1.59
N ILE A 57 -27.12 2.21 1.32
CA ILE A 57 -26.61 2.54 -0.02
C ILE A 57 -25.36 1.72 -0.33
N PHE A 58 -24.43 1.64 0.61
CA PHE A 58 -23.14 0.98 0.40
C PHE A 58 -23.27 -0.53 0.25
N ASN A 59 -24.13 -1.17 1.03
CA ASN A 59 -24.34 -2.62 1.02
C ASN A 59 -24.91 -3.16 -0.28
N LEU A 60 -25.46 -2.30 -1.15
CA LEU A 60 -25.92 -2.69 -2.49
C LEU A 60 -24.75 -3.05 -3.40
N TRP A 61 -23.56 -2.51 -3.14
CA TRP A 61 -22.38 -2.74 -3.98
C TRP A 61 -21.42 -3.73 -3.32
N GLU A 62 -21.41 -4.97 -3.83
CA GLU A 62 -20.56 -6.05 -3.32
C GLU A 62 -19.06 -5.66 -3.24
N GLY A 63 -18.60 -4.83 -4.18
CA GLY A 63 -17.21 -4.35 -4.23
C GLY A 63 -16.81 -3.45 -3.05
N VAL A 64 -17.76 -2.93 -2.27
CA VAL A 64 -17.50 -2.03 -1.13
C VAL A 64 -16.63 -2.70 -0.09
N LYS A 65 -16.92 -3.96 0.28
CA LYS A 65 -16.12 -4.68 1.29
C LYS A 65 -14.65 -4.80 0.87
N THR A 66 -14.42 -5.04 -0.41
CA THR A 66 -13.07 -5.09 -0.98
C THR A 66 -12.40 -3.70 -0.93
N ILE A 67 -13.12 -2.65 -1.30
CA ILE A 67 -12.61 -1.27 -1.23
C ILE A 67 -12.25 -0.91 0.22
N GLU A 68 -13.16 -1.12 1.17
CA GLU A 68 -12.95 -0.85 2.61
C GLU A 68 -11.79 -1.64 3.20
N SER A 69 -11.52 -2.84 2.69
CA SER A 69 -10.37 -3.63 3.14
C SER A 69 -9.03 -2.91 2.98
N THR A 70 -8.93 -1.91 2.10
CA THR A 70 -7.77 -1.00 1.97
C THR A 70 -7.39 -0.34 3.29
N SER A 71 -8.36 -0.08 4.18
CA SER A 71 -8.12 0.47 5.52
C SER A 71 -7.12 -0.36 6.33
N LYS A 72 -7.03 -1.67 6.07
CA LYS A 72 -6.12 -2.61 6.72
C LYS A 72 -4.64 -2.36 6.40
N ILE A 73 -4.30 -1.52 5.42
CA ILE A 73 -2.91 -1.09 5.18
C ILE A 73 -2.29 -0.53 6.46
N MET A 74 -3.06 0.24 7.24
CA MET A 74 -2.55 0.91 8.44
C MET A 74 -2.33 -0.05 9.62
N SER A 75 -3.00 -1.19 9.65
CA SER A 75 -2.90 -2.19 10.72
C SER A 75 -2.14 -3.45 10.33
N SER A 76 -1.69 -3.55 9.07
CA SER A 76 -0.94 -4.70 8.58
C SER A 76 0.49 -4.72 9.11
N ASP A 77 1.00 -5.90 9.48
CA ASP A 77 2.42 -6.07 9.76
C ASP A 77 3.23 -5.71 8.49
N PRO A 78 4.23 -4.81 8.56
CA PRO A 78 5.06 -4.40 7.44
C PRO A 78 5.69 -5.55 6.63
N ARG A 79 5.95 -6.69 7.28
CA ARG A 79 6.49 -7.91 6.66
C ARG A 79 5.47 -8.63 5.80
N THR A 80 4.19 -8.52 6.16
CA THR A 80 3.07 -9.19 5.47
C THR A 80 2.29 -8.26 4.55
N LEU A 81 2.46 -6.94 4.71
CA LEU A 81 1.87 -5.91 3.86
C LEU A 81 2.03 -6.17 2.35
N PRO A 82 3.16 -6.68 1.83
CA PRO A 82 3.28 -6.97 0.40
C PRO A 82 2.32 -8.07 -0.06
N PHE A 83 2.14 -9.13 0.74
CA PHE A 83 1.18 -10.20 0.45
C PHE A 83 -0.26 -9.70 0.52
N PHE A 84 -0.56 -8.87 1.53
CA PHE A 84 -1.87 -8.22 1.63
C PHE A 84 -2.17 -7.39 0.38
N LEU A 85 -1.21 -6.59 -0.12
CA LEU A 85 -1.40 -5.75 -1.30
C LEU A 85 -1.55 -6.56 -2.59
N GLU A 86 -0.85 -7.68 -2.74
CA GLU A 86 -1.09 -8.61 -3.85
C GLU A 86 -2.51 -9.20 -3.79
N SER A 87 -2.97 -9.60 -2.61
CA SER A 87 -4.35 -10.06 -2.42
C SER A 87 -5.37 -8.97 -2.75
N LEU A 88 -5.15 -7.75 -2.23
CA LEU A 88 -6.01 -6.59 -2.49
C LEU A 88 -6.06 -6.28 -4.00
N LYS A 89 -4.92 -6.34 -4.69
CA LYS A 89 -4.82 -6.15 -6.13
C LYS A 89 -5.67 -7.12 -6.91
N LEU A 90 -5.64 -8.41 -6.55
CA LEU A 90 -6.47 -9.43 -7.19
C LEU A 90 -7.96 -9.15 -6.96
N GLU A 91 -8.36 -8.87 -5.71
CA GLU A 91 -9.77 -8.62 -5.39
C GLU A 91 -10.31 -7.34 -6.03
N VAL A 92 -9.55 -6.24 -5.97
CA VAL A 92 -9.91 -4.98 -6.64
C VAL A 92 -9.96 -5.14 -8.16
N GLY A 93 -9.11 -6.01 -8.72
CA GLY A 93 -9.14 -6.39 -10.13
C GLY A 93 -10.50 -6.94 -10.58
N LYS A 94 -11.14 -7.75 -9.74
CA LYS A 94 -12.43 -8.41 -10.00
C LYS A 94 -13.63 -7.47 -10.00
N ILE A 95 -13.55 -6.33 -9.29
CA ILE A 95 -14.67 -5.39 -9.20
C ILE A 95 -14.96 -4.78 -10.59
N ASN A 96 -16.17 -4.98 -11.10
CA ASN A 96 -16.61 -4.40 -12.37
C ASN A 96 -17.04 -2.94 -12.19
N ASP A 97 -16.32 -2.02 -12.84
CA ASP A 97 -16.58 -0.58 -12.77
C ASP A 97 -17.81 -0.13 -13.58
N LYS A 98 -18.36 -1.02 -14.43
CA LYS A 98 -19.59 -0.79 -15.20
C LYS A 98 -20.87 -1.19 -14.45
N GLN A 99 -20.74 -1.86 -13.31
CA GLN A 99 -21.84 -2.42 -12.54
C GLN A 99 -21.93 -1.82 -11.13
N ILE A 100 -21.55 -0.55 -10.96
CA ILE A 100 -21.79 0.15 -9.69
C ILE A 100 -23.30 0.34 -9.53
N PRO A 101 -23.92 -0.14 -8.43
CA PRO A 101 -25.37 -0.15 -8.27
C PRO A 101 -25.93 1.13 -7.64
N GLY A 102 -27.23 1.32 -7.84
CA GLY A 102 -28.06 2.29 -7.10
C GLY A 102 -27.56 3.73 -7.18
N LYS A 103 -27.65 4.44 -6.04
CA LYS A 103 -27.31 5.86 -5.93
C LYS A 103 -25.83 6.16 -6.18
N LEU A 104 -24.96 5.15 -6.13
CA LEU A 104 -23.52 5.30 -6.40
C LEU A 104 -23.18 5.21 -7.90
N ASN A 105 -24.13 4.84 -8.76
CA ASN A 105 -23.93 4.77 -10.21
C ASN A 105 -23.89 6.16 -10.86
N VAL A 106 -22.92 6.97 -10.45
CA VAL A 106 -22.73 8.34 -10.93
C VAL A 106 -21.30 8.54 -11.43
N PRO A 107 -21.08 9.38 -12.47
CA PRO A 107 -19.75 9.57 -13.06
C PRO A 107 -18.65 9.94 -12.05
N GLN A 108 -19.00 10.69 -11.01
CA GLN A 108 -18.08 11.15 -9.98
C GLN A 108 -17.53 9.96 -9.16
N VAL A 109 -18.38 9.01 -8.77
CA VAL A 109 -17.97 7.80 -8.03
C VAL A 109 -17.20 6.87 -8.96
N ILE A 110 -17.72 6.61 -10.16
CA ILE A 110 -17.07 5.73 -11.16
C ILE A 110 -15.66 6.24 -11.48
N GLY A 111 -15.51 7.55 -11.71
CA GLY A 111 -14.23 8.17 -12.00
C GLY A 111 -13.22 8.01 -10.86
N ARG A 112 -13.65 8.26 -9.60
CA ARG A 112 -12.79 8.06 -8.43
C ARG A 112 -12.44 6.59 -8.21
N PHE A 113 -13.38 5.69 -8.44
CA PHE A 113 -13.16 4.25 -8.35
C PHE A 113 -12.11 3.79 -9.37
N ARG A 114 -12.19 4.26 -10.63
CA ARG A 114 -11.18 3.94 -11.65
C ARG A 114 -9.78 4.41 -11.26
N VAL A 115 -9.65 5.60 -10.68
CA VAL A 115 -8.36 6.12 -10.20
C VAL A 115 -7.82 5.24 -9.07
N TYR A 116 -8.63 4.95 -8.05
CA TYR A 116 -8.26 4.04 -6.96
C TYR A 116 -7.85 2.66 -7.48
N LYS A 117 -8.69 2.04 -8.30
CA LYS A 117 -8.43 0.73 -8.93
C LYS A 117 -7.10 0.75 -9.68
N THR A 118 -6.84 1.81 -10.45
CA THR A 118 -5.59 1.95 -11.20
C THR A 118 -4.37 2.01 -10.29
N GLU A 119 -4.41 2.78 -9.21
CA GLU A 119 -3.26 2.89 -8.29
C GLU A 119 -3.01 1.58 -7.53
N VAL A 120 -4.07 0.85 -7.16
CA VAL A 120 -3.94 -0.51 -6.59
C VAL A 120 -3.35 -1.47 -7.61
N LEU A 121 -3.82 -1.50 -8.86
CA LEU A 121 -3.31 -2.42 -9.88
C LEU A 121 -1.86 -2.16 -10.29
N LYS A 122 -1.41 -0.90 -10.20
CA LYS A 122 -0.03 -0.50 -10.52
C LYS A 122 0.99 -0.93 -9.47
N ILE A 123 0.58 -1.28 -8.25
CA ILE A 123 1.54 -1.67 -7.24
C ILE A 123 2.25 -2.96 -7.65
N ASN A 124 3.58 -2.95 -7.48
CA ASN A 124 4.43 -4.11 -7.68
C ASN A 124 4.88 -4.58 -6.30
N SER A 125 4.01 -5.29 -5.58
CA SER A 125 4.23 -5.74 -4.20
C SER A 125 4.93 -7.10 -4.13
N ASN A 126 4.92 -7.89 -5.20
CA ASN A 126 5.48 -9.24 -5.26
C ASN A 126 7.00 -9.35 -5.04
N LYS A 127 7.75 -8.25 -5.17
CA LYS A 127 9.20 -8.19 -4.90
C LYS A 127 9.52 -6.81 -4.35
N ILE A 128 9.62 -6.69 -3.03
CA ILE A 128 10.16 -5.47 -2.41
C ILE A 128 11.61 -5.74 -2.04
N ASP A 129 12.48 -4.81 -2.38
CA ASP A 129 13.89 -4.78 -1.99
C ASP A 129 14.34 -3.32 -1.81
N LEU A 130 15.62 -3.13 -1.49
CA LEU A 130 16.17 -1.77 -1.31
C LEU A 130 16.10 -0.91 -2.57
N GLY A 131 16.19 -1.54 -3.75
CA GLY A 131 16.19 -0.85 -5.03
C GLY A 131 14.83 -0.24 -5.34
N ASN A 132 13.74 -0.80 -4.79
CA ASN A 132 12.38 -0.36 -5.08
C ASN A 132 11.56 0.11 -3.87
N ILE A 133 12.08 0.05 -2.64
CA ILE A 133 11.36 0.44 -1.42
C ILE A 133 10.78 1.86 -1.49
N GLN A 134 11.49 2.81 -2.11
CA GLN A 134 10.99 4.18 -2.26
C GLN A 134 9.81 4.28 -3.24
N LEU A 135 9.86 3.49 -4.33
CA LEU A 135 8.73 3.38 -5.25
C LEU A 135 7.54 2.70 -4.56
N PHE A 136 7.78 1.66 -3.76
CA PHE A 136 6.74 1.00 -2.97
C PHE A 136 6.05 1.98 -2.01
N LYS A 137 6.82 2.76 -1.23
CA LYS A 137 6.30 3.82 -0.36
C LYS A 137 5.48 4.86 -1.13
N LYS A 138 5.96 5.29 -2.31
CA LYS A 138 5.23 6.21 -3.19
C LYS A 138 3.90 5.62 -3.67
N ASN A 139 3.88 4.34 -4.04
CA ASN A 139 2.67 3.66 -4.50
C ASN A 139 1.65 3.51 -3.35
N LEU A 140 2.09 3.13 -2.15
CA LEU A 140 1.24 3.12 -0.95
C LEU A 140 0.55 4.46 -0.74
N LYS A 141 1.32 5.56 -0.79
CA LYS A 141 0.77 6.91 -0.65
C LYS A 141 -0.30 7.23 -1.69
N LYS A 142 -0.10 6.83 -2.95
CA LYS A 142 -1.09 7.03 -4.02
C LYS A 142 -2.36 6.20 -3.81
N ILE A 143 -2.23 4.95 -3.34
CA ILE A 143 -3.38 4.11 -2.97
C ILE A 143 -4.18 4.79 -1.86
N THR A 144 -3.54 5.21 -0.77
CA THR A 144 -4.19 5.90 0.35
C THR A 144 -4.93 7.17 -0.10
N ILE A 145 -4.29 8.02 -0.90
CA ILE A 145 -4.89 9.27 -1.41
C ILE A 145 -6.10 8.97 -2.29
N SER A 146 -5.98 8.03 -3.23
CA SER A 146 -7.05 7.70 -4.16
C SER A 146 -8.22 6.99 -3.48
N TYR A 147 -7.95 6.14 -2.50
CA TYR A 147 -8.96 5.55 -1.62
C TYR A 147 -9.73 6.63 -0.85
N ASN A 148 -9.04 7.56 -0.18
CA ASN A 148 -9.71 8.63 0.55
C ASN A 148 -10.59 9.50 -0.36
N ALA A 149 -10.11 9.81 -1.56
CA ALA A 149 -10.90 10.55 -2.55
C ALA A 149 -12.17 9.80 -2.97
N LEU A 150 -12.11 8.47 -3.08
CA LEU A 150 -13.26 7.62 -3.36
C LEU A 150 -14.24 7.60 -2.18
N ILE A 151 -13.78 7.29 -0.96
CA ILE A 151 -14.63 7.23 0.23
C ILE A 151 -15.32 8.57 0.50
N SER A 152 -14.59 9.68 0.38
CA SER A 152 -15.16 11.02 0.50
C SER A 152 -16.28 11.27 -0.51
N MET A 153 -16.09 10.86 -1.78
CA MET A 153 -17.11 11.01 -2.81
C MET A 153 -18.32 10.09 -2.55
N MET A 154 -18.10 8.85 -2.15
CA MET A 154 -19.18 7.91 -1.81
C MET A 154 -20.02 8.43 -0.65
N ASN A 155 -19.40 8.90 0.44
CA ASN A 155 -20.11 9.51 1.57
C ASN A 155 -20.89 10.76 1.15
N LYS A 156 -20.32 11.60 0.29
CA LYS A 156 -20.99 12.79 -0.24
C LYS A 156 -22.24 12.43 -1.04
N ILE A 157 -22.10 11.56 -2.03
CA ILE A 157 -23.22 11.15 -2.91
C ILE A 157 -24.30 10.43 -2.11
N ALA A 158 -23.91 9.59 -1.14
CA ALA A 158 -24.86 8.90 -0.29
C ALA A 158 -25.69 9.90 0.55
N LYS A 159 -25.03 10.89 1.17
CA LYS A 159 -25.70 11.97 1.90
C LYS A 159 -26.70 12.73 1.01
N GLU A 160 -26.24 13.22 -0.15
CA GLU A 160 -27.08 13.98 -1.09
C GLU A 160 -28.29 13.17 -1.57
N SER A 161 -28.12 11.86 -1.73
CA SER A 161 -29.20 10.97 -2.17
C SER A 161 -30.30 10.73 -1.13
N LEU A 162 -29.99 10.84 0.17
CA LEU A 162 -30.98 10.74 1.24
C LEU A 162 -31.68 12.07 1.51
N GLU A 163 -30.92 13.18 1.47
CA GLU A 163 -31.49 14.52 1.62
C GLU A 163 -32.48 14.86 0.50
N SER A 164 -32.19 14.43 -0.74
CA SER A 164 -33.11 14.59 -1.86
C SER A 164 -34.39 13.76 -1.75
N ASN A 165 -34.33 12.55 -1.20
CA ASN A 165 -35.52 11.72 -0.96
C ASN A 165 -36.43 12.34 0.12
N ASN A 166 -35.86 12.83 1.23
CA ASN A 166 -36.63 13.46 2.30
C ASN A 166 -37.33 14.77 1.85
N ASN A 167 -36.70 15.51 0.93
CA ASN A 167 -37.28 16.72 0.35
C ASN A 167 -38.35 16.42 -0.71
N ALA A 168 -38.32 15.25 -1.35
CA ALA A 168 -39.37 14.83 -2.28
C ALA A 168 -40.64 14.37 -1.54
N GLU A 169 -40.49 13.59 -0.46
CA GLU A 169 -41.61 13.12 0.36
C GLU A 169 -42.35 14.26 1.09
N THR A 170 -41.68 15.38 1.39
CA THR A 170 -42.32 16.53 2.04
C THR A 170 -43.10 17.44 1.08
N VAL A 171 -42.87 17.31 -0.23
CA VAL A 171 -43.58 18.11 -1.26
C VAL A 171 -44.87 17.43 -1.72
N GLU A 172 -44.96 16.10 -1.64
CA GLU A 172 -46.17 15.34 -2.01
C GLU A 172 -47.29 15.36 -0.94
N VAL A 173 -47.05 15.92 0.26
CA VAL A 173 -48.02 15.97 1.38
C VAL A 173 -48.64 17.38 1.56
N LYS A 174 -48.80 18.16 0.49
CA LYS A 174 -49.48 19.47 0.54
C LYS A 174 -50.60 19.61 -0.49
#